data_AF-A0A355ULQ2-F1
#
_entry.id   AF-A0A355ULQ2-F1
#
_cell.length_a   1.000
_cell.length_b   1.000
_cell.length_c   1.000
_cell.angle_alpha   90.00
_cell.angle_beta   90.00
_cell.angle_gamma   90.00
#
_symmetry.space_group_name_H-M   'P 1'
#
loop_
_entity.id
_entity.type
_entity.pdbx_description
1 polymer ?
#
loop_
_entity_poly.entity_id
_entity_poly.type
_entity_poly.pdbx_seq_one_letter_code
_entity_poly.pdbx_strand_id
1 'polypeptide(L)'
;MEQKVKEIWNKYFGDDLDFLDKYFSAFYEPNNLVINPDIEEKGFIYMALIVRYDYKYYNEILPIGYVTAVLTNPEYRNQGYFRIAMNNVFQKLKKNNFPISCLIPATDELLTTYIRYGYSNCFSETREENNNKSIIHFQKTFQLYRELGYDISILKPNLNGMIRIIDVIKVMELYAKANNEIKKTYKVIDNQIKENNIYINITNGNSEVINNPKDYEEISISSLANLIFSNSYMDLMFDK
;
A
#
# COMPACT_ATOMS: atom_id res chain seq x y z
N MET A 1 6.62 -17.08 15.96
CA MET A 1 5.89 -16.70 14.72
C MET A 1 6.85 -16.25 13.64
N GLU A 2 7.71 -15.26 13.89
CA GLU A 2 8.70 -14.74 12.93
C GLU A 2 9.47 -15.83 12.15
N GLN A 3 10.13 -16.75 12.87
CA GLN A 3 10.88 -17.86 12.25
C GLN A 3 10.03 -18.70 11.28
N LYS A 4 8.80 -19.04 11.68
CA LYS A 4 7.84 -19.78 10.87
C LYS A 4 7.48 -19.02 9.58
N VAL A 5 7.36 -17.70 9.65
CA VAL A 5 7.09 -16.86 8.48
C VAL A 5 8.29 -16.81 7.54
N LYS A 6 9.53 -16.73 8.05
CA LYS A 6 10.74 -16.81 7.22
C LYS A 6 10.85 -18.15 6.50
N GLU A 7 10.56 -19.25 7.19
CA GLU A 7 10.56 -20.59 6.58
C GLU A 7 9.49 -20.74 5.49
N ILE A 8 8.28 -20.22 5.72
CA ILE A 8 7.22 -20.16 4.71
C ILE A 8 7.69 -19.30 3.52
N TRP A 9 8.25 -18.11 3.78
CA TRP A 9 8.74 -17.22 2.74
C TRP A 9 9.81 -17.90 1.89
N ASN A 10 10.85 -18.45 2.52
CA ASN A 10 11.91 -19.19 1.85
C ASN A 10 11.35 -20.32 0.97
N LYS A 11 10.42 -21.12 1.50
CA LYS A 11 9.81 -22.25 0.79
C LYS A 11 9.08 -21.81 -0.49
N TYR A 12 8.34 -20.71 -0.46
CA TYR A 12 7.43 -20.34 -1.55
C TYR A 12 7.96 -19.25 -2.50
N PHE A 13 8.88 -18.39 -2.03
CA PHE A 13 9.50 -17.34 -2.83
C PHE A 13 10.97 -17.65 -3.18
N GLY A 14 11.61 -18.60 -2.51
CA GLY A 14 12.98 -19.02 -2.81
C GLY A 14 14.08 -18.09 -2.29
N ASP A 15 13.71 -17.03 -1.56
CA ASP A 15 14.68 -16.14 -0.89
C ASP A 15 15.41 -16.88 0.23
N ASP A 16 16.74 -16.82 0.24
CA ASP A 16 17.57 -17.51 1.23
C ASP A 16 17.39 -16.95 2.65
N LEU A 17 17.65 -17.79 3.65
CA LEU A 17 17.43 -17.43 5.06
C LEU A 17 18.36 -16.30 5.54
N ASP A 18 19.57 -16.20 5.00
CA ASP A 18 20.51 -15.12 5.38
C ASP A 18 19.98 -13.75 4.93
N PHE A 19 19.43 -13.68 3.71
CA PHE A 19 18.69 -12.50 3.24
C PHE A 19 17.47 -12.22 4.13
N LEU A 20 16.65 -13.23 4.40
CA LEU A 20 15.43 -13.06 5.18
C LEU A 20 15.71 -12.62 6.62
N ASP A 21 16.81 -13.07 7.24
CA ASP A 21 17.23 -12.62 8.56
C ASP A 21 17.55 -11.12 8.57
N LYS A 22 18.32 -10.64 7.58
CA LYS A 22 18.61 -9.21 7.42
C LYS A 22 17.34 -8.40 7.12
N TYR A 23 16.49 -8.91 6.24
CA TYR A 23 15.24 -8.25 5.86
C TYR A 23 14.28 -8.12 7.05
N PHE A 24 14.06 -9.20 7.79
CA PHE A 24 13.17 -9.21 8.94
C PHE A 24 13.72 -8.35 10.07
N SER A 25 15.03 -8.37 10.32
CA SER A 25 15.67 -7.45 11.28
C SER A 25 15.39 -5.98 10.97
N ALA A 26 15.33 -5.61 9.67
CA ALA A 26 15.05 -4.24 9.26
C ALA A 26 13.55 -3.89 9.26
N PHE A 27 12.67 -4.81 8.86
CA PHE A 27 11.28 -4.48 8.48
C PHE A 27 10.19 -5.23 9.23
N TYR A 28 10.49 -6.36 9.86
CA TYR A 28 9.45 -7.17 10.47
C TYR A 28 8.89 -6.50 11.71
N GLU A 29 7.59 -6.24 11.67
CA GLU A 29 6.82 -5.76 12.80
C GLU A 29 5.71 -6.78 13.05
N PRO A 30 5.67 -7.47 14.20
CA PRO A 30 4.69 -8.53 14.46
C PRO A 30 3.25 -8.06 14.28
N ASN A 31 2.95 -6.81 14.64
CA ASN A 31 1.60 -6.25 14.49
C ASN A 31 1.23 -5.98 13.01
N ASN A 32 2.20 -5.93 12.10
CA ASN A 32 1.99 -5.73 10.66
C ASN A 32 1.94 -7.04 9.86
N LEU A 33 2.10 -8.19 10.51
CA LEU A 33 1.89 -9.49 9.87
C LEU A 33 0.39 -9.77 9.72
N VAL A 34 0.00 -10.21 8.53
CA VAL A 34 -1.29 -10.82 8.23
C VAL A 34 -1.04 -12.29 7.91
N ILE A 35 -1.65 -13.19 8.67
CA ILE A 35 -1.53 -14.64 8.48
C ILE A 35 -2.82 -15.30 8.97
N ASN A 36 -3.17 -16.48 8.44
CA ASN A 36 -4.38 -17.16 8.87
C ASN A 36 -4.30 -17.50 10.38
N PRO A 37 -5.31 -17.12 11.19
CA PRO A 37 -5.24 -17.21 12.64
C PRO A 37 -5.22 -18.64 13.17
N ASP A 38 -5.74 -19.59 12.39
CA ASP A 38 -5.85 -21.02 12.66
C ASP A 38 -4.65 -21.83 12.14
N ILE A 39 -3.48 -21.19 11.95
CA ILE A 39 -2.30 -21.83 11.37
C ILE A 39 -1.80 -23.06 12.16
N GLU A 40 -2.00 -23.11 13.47
CA GLU A 40 -1.60 -24.28 14.28
C GLU A 40 -2.57 -25.47 14.09
N GLU A 41 -3.83 -25.21 13.76
CA GLU A 41 -4.85 -26.26 13.58
C GLU A 41 -4.98 -26.70 12.11
N LYS A 42 -4.99 -25.74 11.19
CA LYS A 42 -5.23 -25.98 9.74
C LYS A 42 -3.97 -25.92 8.89
N GLY A 43 -2.84 -25.57 9.49
CA GLY A 43 -1.62 -25.28 8.75
C GLY A 43 -1.66 -23.94 8.02
N PHE A 44 -0.62 -23.68 7.23
CA PHE A 44 -0.46 -22.41 6.51
C PHE A 44 -1.41 -22.32 5.31
N ILE A 45 -2.21 -21.25 5.26
CA ILE A 45 -3.15 -20.98 4.17
C ILE A 45 -2.79 -19.70 3.41
N TYR A 46 -2.59 -18.59 4.11
CA TYR A 46 -2.22 -17.32 3.48
C TYR A 46 -1.40 -16.44 4.40
N MET A 47 -0.60 -15.55 3.82
CA MET A 47 0.06 -14.45 4.54
C MET A 47 0.23 -13.21 3.66
N ALA A 48 0.50 -12.09 4.32
CA ALA A 48 1.07 -10.88 3.76
C ALA A 48 1.82 -10.13 4.88
N LEU A 49 2.84 -9.37 4.52
CA LEU A 49 3.58 -8.50 5.44
C LEU A 49 3.37 -7.05 5.04
N ILE A 50 3.09 -6.17 6.01
CA ILE A 50 3.03 -4.73 5.79
C ILE A 50 4.32 -4.09 6.30
N VAL A 51 5.13 -3.59 5.38
CA VAL A 51 6.34 -2.83 5.71
C VAL A 51 6.00 -1.36 5.78
N ARG A 52 6.39 -0.70 6.87
CA ARG A 52 6.19 0.74 7.01
C ARG A 52 7.21 1.49 6.16
N TYR A 53 6.70 2.46 5.40
CA TYR A 53 7.44 3.60 4.88
C TYR A 53 6.68 4.88 5.23
N ASP A 54 7.29 6.02 4.95
CA ASP A 54 6.60 7.29 4.93
C ASP A 54 6.45 7.75 3.46
N TYR A 55 5.44 8.55 3.19
CA TYR A 55 5.16 9.13 1.88
C TYR A 55 5.09 10.64 2.02
N LYS A 56 5.81 11.36 1.17
CA LYS A 56 5.75 12.82 1.06
C LYS A 56 4.63 13.19 0.11
N TYR A 57 3.71 14.04 0.57
CA TYR A 57 2.69 14.69 -0.23
C TYR A 57 2.74 16.20 -0.02
N TYR A 58 3.34 16.92 -0.97
CA TYR A 58 3.72 18.33 -0.86
C TYR A 58 4.52 18.59 0.43
N ASN A 59 3.96 19.36 1.35
CA ASN A 59 4.61 19.74 2.60
C ASN A 59 4.27 18.79 3.76
N GLU A 60 3.47 17.75 3.49
CA GLU A 60 2.98 16.81 4.49
C GLU A 60 3.66 15.45 4.31
N ILE A 61 3.76 14.71 5.42
CA ILE A 61 4.25 13.33 5.44
C ILE A 61 3.18 12.46 6.08
N LEU A 62 2.84 11.35 5.42
CA LEU A 62 1.90 10.36 5.93
C LEU A 62 2.49 8.95 5.85
N PRO A 63 2.13 8.04 6.77
CA PRO A 63 2.56 6.66 6.67
C PRO A 63 1.96 5.96 5.44
N ILE A 64 2.78 5.17 4.76
CA ILE A 64 2.35 4.27 3.69
C ILE A 64 2.72 2.83 4.07
N GLY A 65 1.76 1.93 3.95
CA GLY A 65 1.98 0.50 4.17
C GLY A 65 2.36 -0.18 2.86
N TYR A 66 3.60 -0.62 2.72
CA TYR A 66 4.02 -1.46 1.60
C TYR A 66 3.62 -2.92 1.88
N VAL A 67 2.62 -3.41 1.14
CA VAL A 67 2.15 -4.79 1.23
C VAL A 67 3.04 -5.66 0.37
N THR A 68 3.74 -6.59 1.01
CA THR A 68 4.67 -7.53 0.39
C THR A 68 4.41 -8.96 0.85
N ALA A 69 5.07 -9.93 0.24
CA ALA A 69 4.96 -11.36 0.57
C ALA A 69 3.52 -11.89 0.53
N VAL A 70 2.68 -11.33 -0.35
CA VAL A 70 1.29 -11.77 -0.49
C VAL A 70 1.30 -13.19 -1.05
N LEU A 71 0.85 -14.14 -0.25
CA LEU A 71 0.90 -15.55 -0.57
C LEU A 71 -0.39 -16.24 -0.16
N THR A 72 -0.93 -17.04 -1.06
CA THR A 72 -1.89 -18.10 -0.74
C THR A 72 -1.22 -19.43 -1.07
N ASN A 73 -1.19 -20.34 -0.10
CA ASN A 73 -0.67 -21.70 -0.26
C ASN A 73 -1.32 -22.33 -1.51
N PRO A 74 -0.52 -22.88 -2.45
CA PRO A 74 -1.02 -23.51 -3.68
C PRO A 74 -2.21 -24.46 -3.49
N GLU A 75 -2.22 -25.26 -2.42
CA GLU A 75 -3.28 -26.23 -2.12
C GLU A 75 -4.63 -25.56 -1.80
N TYR A 76 -4.61 -24.29 -1.40
CA TYR A 76 -5.78 -23.50 -1.01
C TYR A 76 -6.17 -22.44 -2.06
N ARG A 77 -5.51 -22.42 -3.22
CA ARG A 77 -5.85 -21.48 -4.30
C ARG A 77 -7.23 -21.80 -4.89
N ASN A 78 -7.86 -20.78 -5.48
CA ASN A 78 -9.20 -20.87 -6.08
C ASN A 78 -10.34 -21.19 -5.10
N GLN A 79 -10.10 -21.12 -3.79
CA GLN A 79 -11.10 -21.35 -2.74
C GLN A 79 -11.53 -20.06 -2.02
N GLY A 80 -11.16 -18.89 -2.55
CA GLY A 80 -11.53 -17.58 -2.00
C GLY A 80 -10.58 -17.03 -0.91
N TYR A 81 -9.53 -17.76 -0.51
CA TYR A 81 -8.61 -17.31 0.54
C TYR A 81 -7.83 -16.04 0.20
N PHE A 82 -7.56 -15.75 -1.08
CA PHE A 82 -6.96 -14.47 -1.47
C PHE A 82 -7.84 -13.27 -1.07
N ARG A 83 -9.17 -13.39 -1.23
CA ARG A 83 -10.12 -12.36 -0.81
C ARG A 83 -10.10 -12.16 0.70
N ILE A 84 -10.02 -13.25 1.46
CA ILE A 84 -9.91 -13.22 2.92
C ILE A 84 -8.59 -12.54 3.32
N ALA A 85 -7.48 -12.92 2.69
CA ALA A 85 -6.16 -12.34 2.93
C ALA A 85 -6.16 -10.83 2.70
N MET A 86 -6.67 -10.36 1.54
CA MET A 86 -6.72 -8.93 1.23
C MET A 86 -7.66 -8.14 2.15
N ASN A 87 -8.80 -8.71 2.55
CA ASN A 87 -9.65 -8.08 3.55
C ASN A 87 -8.91 -7.91 4.90
N ASN A 88 -8.16 -8.93 5.32
CA ASN A 88 -7.37 -8.85 6.55
C ASN A 88 -6.21 -7.85 6.43
N VAL A 89 -5.61 -7.72 5.25
CA VAL A 89 -4.63 -6.65 4.95
C VAL A 89 -5.26 -5.27 5.13
N PHE A 90 -6.43 -5.00 4.55
CA PHE A 90 -7.09 -3.69 4.71
C PHE A 90 -7.48 -3.39 6.16
N GLN A 91 -8.02 -4.39 6.88
CA GLN A 91 -8.31 -4.25 8.30
C GLN A 91 -7.04 -3.93 9.10
N LYS A 92 -5.91 -4.57 8.76
CA LYS A 92 -4.63 -4.34 9.43
C LYS A 92 -4.06 -2.96 9.12
N LEU A 93 -4.06 -2.54 7.86
CA LEU A 93 -3.63 -1.21 7.43
C LEU A 93 -4.43 -0.12 8.19
N LYS A 94 -5.76 -0.26 8.24
CA LYS A 94 -6.63 0.66 8.99
C LYS A 94 -6.33 0.66 10.49
N LYS A 95 -6.26 -0.53 11.11
CA LYS A 95 -5.96 -0.67 12.55
C LYS A 95 -4.62 -0.04 12.92
N ASN A 96 -3.62 -0.17 12.04
CA ASN A 96 -2.26 0.32 12.27
C ASN A 96 -2.03 1.73 11.70
N ASN A 97 -3.12 2.44 11.35
CA ASN A 97 -3.11 3.84 10.96
C ASN A 97 -2.29 4.14 9.69
N PHE A 98 -2.35 3.25 8.70
CA PHE A 98 -1.84 3.50 7.34
C PHE A 98 -2.98 4.06 6.47
N PRO A 99 -3.03 5.39 6.21
CA PRO A 99 -4.06 6.00 5.37
C PRO A 99 -3.94 5.61 3.89
N ILE A 100 -2.74 5.23 3.45
CA ILE A 100 -2.47 4.72 2.12
C ILE A 100 -1.61 3.46 2.18
N SER A 101 -1.70 2.66 1.13
CA SER A 101 -0.96 1.42 0.94
C SER A 101 -0.35 1.40 -0.45
N CYS A 102 0.79 0.72 -0.61
CA CYS A 102 1.35 0.39 -1.91
C CYS A 102 1.73 -1.09 -2.01
N LEU A 103 1.88 -1.57 -3.23
CA LEU A 103 2.43 -2.90 -3.54
C LEU A 103 3.03 -2.91 -4.94
N ILE A 104 3.80 -3.95 -5.25
CA ILE A 104 4.31 -4.22 -6.60
C ILE A 104 3.72 -5.57 -7.02
N PRO A 105 2.86 -5.64 -8.06
CA PRO A 105 2.34 -6.90 -8.57
C PRO A 105 3.48 -7.72 -9.22
N ALA A 106 3.54 -9.02 -8.91
CA ALA A 106 4.56 -9.90 -9.49
C ALA A 106 4.23 -10.38 -10.92
N THR A 107 2.96 -10.29 -11.34
CA THR A 107 2.48 -10.73 -12.66
C THR A 107 1.34 -9.84 -13.16
N ASP A 108 1.07 -9.85 -14.47
CA ASP A 108 -0.07 -9.12 -15.06
C ASP A 108 -1.43 -9.60 -14.55
N GLU A 109 -1.55 -10.89 -14.22
CA GLU A 109 -2.76 -11.44 -13.59
C GLU A 109 -2.96 -10.85 -12.18
N LEU A 110 -1.88 -10.74 -11.41
CA LEU A 110 -1.92 -10.10 -10.10
C LEU A 110 -2.18 -8.59 -10.22
N LEU A 111 -1.60 -7.91 -11.21
CA LEU A 111 -1.89 -6.51 -11.51
C LEU A 111 -3.41 -6.32 -11.73
N THR A 112 -3.99 -7.10 -12.65
CA THR A 112 -5.43 -7.08 -12.94
C THR A 112 -6.25 -7.39 -11.68
N THR A 113 -5.75 -8.27 -10.83
CA THR A 113 -6.37 -8.60 -9.55
C THR A 113 -6.35 -7.40 -8.60
N TYR A 114 -5.21 -6.76 -8.36
CA TYR A 114 -5.09 -5.64 -7.45
C TYR A 114 -5.90 -4.42 -7.91
N ILE A 115 -6.08 -4.22 -9.23
CA ILE A 115 -7.02 -3.22 -9.77
C ILE A 115 -8.44 -3.45 -9.24
N ARG A 116 -8.92 -4.70 -9.20
CA ARG A 116 -10.25 -5.05 -8.63
C ARG A 116 -10.33 -4.81 -7.12
N TYR A 117 -9.18 -4.80 -6.43
CA TYR A 117 -9.07 -4.45 -5.02
C TYR A 117 -8.85 -2.95 -4.78
N GLY A 118 -8.98 -2.11 -5.82
CA GLY A 118 -8.94 -0.65 -5.71
C GLY A 118 -7.55 -0.04 -5.67
N TYR A 119 -6.51 -0.81 -6.04
CA TYR A 119 -5.16 -0.28 -6.29
C TYR A 119 -5.10 0.38 -7.67
N SER A 120 -4.27 1.41 -7.79
CA SER A 120 -4.10 2.20 -9.02
C SER A 120 -2.62 2.39 -9.36
N ASN A 121 -2.28 2.40 -10.65
CA ASN A 121 -0.93 2.73 -11.09
C ASN A 121 -0.74 4.25 -11.04
N CYS A 122 0.03 4.72 -10.07
CA CYS A 122 0.23 6.14 -9.82
C CYS A 122 1.71 6.57 -9.92
N PHE A 123 2.64 5.64 -10.17
CA PHE A 123 4.06 5.92 -10.17
C PHE A 123 4.59 6.30 -11.56
N SER A 124 5.58 7.19 -11.59
CA SER A 124 6.23 7.69 -12.81
C SER A 124 7.73 7.41 -12.84
N GLU A 125 8.29 7.38 -14.06
CA GLU A 125 9.74 7.24 -14.29
C GLU A 125 10.51 8.46 -13.80
N THR A 126 9.94 9.64 -14.01
CA THR A 126 10.58 10.90 -13.68
C THR A 126 10.20 11.32 -12.28
N ARG A 127 11.23 11.64 -11.49
CA ARG A 127 11.09 12.35 -10.23
C ARG A 127 10.80 13.82 -10.54
N GLU A 128 9.67 14.34 -10.06
CA GLU A 128 9.37 15.77 -10.18
C GLU A 128 10.48 16.61 -9.49
N GLU A 129 10.81 17.79 -10.04
CA GLU A 129 11.90 18.64 -9.53
C GLU A 129 11.77 18.96 -8.04
N ASN A 130 10.54 19.16 -7.57
CA ASN A 130 10.24 19.45 -6.17
C ASN A 130 10.15 18.18 -5.29
N ASN A 131 10.12 17.00 -5.91
CA ASN A 131 9.90 15.70 -5.28
C ASN A 131 8.79 15.73 -4.22
N ASN A 132 7.64 16.28 -4.57
CA ASN A 132 6.54 16.51 -3.63
C ASN A 132 5.60 15.31 -3.52
N LYS A 133 5.75 14.29 -4.35
CA LYS A 133 4.98 13.03 -4.28
C LYS A 133 5.94 11.87 -4.33
N SER A 134 6.36 11.34 -3.17
CA SER A 134 7.37 10.26 -3.18
C SER A 134 7.34 9.40 -1.93
N ILE A 135 7.73 8.14 -2.07
CA ILE A 135 8.04 7.28 -0.93
C ILE A 135 9.38 7.72 -0.31
N ILE A 136 9.43 7.78 1.00
CA ILE A 136 10.60 8.11 1.80
C ILE A 136 11.13 6.84 2.46
N HIS A 137 12.39 6.50 2.14
CA HIS A 137 13.10 5.40 2.77
C HIS A 137 13.67 5.81 4.14
N PHE A 138 13.60 4.90 5.10
CA PHE A 138 14.27 5.08 6.39
C PHE A 138 15.77 4.79 6.28
N GLN A 139 16.58 5.34 7.19
CA GLN A 139 18.02 5.07 7.25
C GLN A 139 18.34 3.57 7.31
N LYS A 140 17.54 2.79 8.06
CA LYS A 140 17.67 1.33 8.15
C LYS A 140 17.48 0.62 6.81
N THR A 141 16.61 1.15 5.93
CA THR A 141 16.41 0.61 4.59
C THR A 141 17.67 0.77 3.74
N PHE A 142 18.31 1.95 3.77
CA PHE A 142 19.57 2.18 3.07
C PHE A 142 20.72 1.34 3.62
N GLN A 143 20.74 1.09 4.94
CA GLN A 143 21.72 0.20 5.54
C GLN A 143 21.55 -1.23 5.01
N LEU A 144 20.33 -1.75 4.98
CA LEU A 144 20.03 -3.06 4.43
C LEU A 144 20.46 -3.16 2.95
N TYR A 145 20.16 -2.16 2.12
CA TYR A 145 20.62 -2.15 0.73
C TYR A 145 22.14 -2.30 0.60
N ARG A 146 22.91 -1.57 1.42
CA ARG A 146 24.39 -1.70 1.42
C ARG A 146 24.84 -3.09 1.87
N GLU A 147 24.23 -3.65 2.92
CA GLU A 147 24.57 -4.98 3.45
C GLU A 147 24.22 -6.14 2.49
N LEU A 148 23.35 -5.87 1.53
CA LEU A 148 22.98 -6.78 0.45
C LEU A 148 23.73 -6.49 -0.86
N GLY A 149 24.62 -5.50 -0.87
CA GLY A 149 25.47 -5.18 -2.03
C GLY A 149 24.77 -4.38 -3.14
N TYR A 150 23.63 -3.75 -2.86
CA TYR A 150 22.98 -2.86 -3.83
C TYR A 150 23.75 -1.55 -3.96
N ASP A 151 23.97 -1.11 -5.21
CA ASP A 151 24.46 0.23 -5.50
C ASP A 151 23.30 1.23 -5.49
N ILE A 152 23.24 2.02 -4.42
CA ILE A 152 22.16 3.00 -4.18
C ILE A 152 22.22 4.15 -5.20
N SER A 153 23.37 4.40 -5.84
CA SER A 153 23.54 5.49 -6.79
C SER A 153 22.86 5.25 -8.14
N ILE A 154 22.48 4.00 -8.43
CA ILE A 154 21.86 3.57 -9.70
C ILE A 154 20.46 3.00 -9.50
N LEU A 155 19.80 3.27 -8.37
CA LEU A 155 18.42 2.82 -8.15
C LEU A 155 17.52 3.35 -9.26
N LYS A 156 16.78 2.44 -9.88
CA LYS A 156 15.80 2.77 -10.91
C LYS A 156 14.42 2.95 -10.27
N PRO A 157 13.59 3.84 -10.83
CA PRO A 157 12.19 3.93 -10.42
C PRO A 157 11.46 2.62 -10.71
N ASN A 158 10.53 2.25 -9.83
CA ASN A 158 9.68 1.09 -10.04
C ASN A 158 8.28 1.53 -10.47
N LEU A 159 7.97 1.29 -11.76
CA LEU A 159 6.72 1.72 -12.40
C LEU A 159 5.57 0.74 -12.22
N ASN A 160 5.87 -0.47 -11.74
CA ASN A 160 4.87 -1.49 -11.49
C ASN A 160 4.20 -1.30 -10.14
N GLY A 161 4.70 -0.37 -9.32
CA GLY A 161 4.06 0.01 -8.07
C GLY A 161 2.61 0.42 -8.28
N MET A 162 1.78 0.13 -7.28
CA MET A 162 0.40 0.62 -7.23
C MET A 162 0.12 1.26 -5.88
N ILE A 163 -0.74 2.28 -5.85
CA ILE A 163 -1.20 2.95 -4.63
C ILE A 163 -2.68 2.66 -4.39
N ARG A 164 -3.04 2.54 -3.11
CA ARG A 164 -4.39 2.30 -2.62
C ARG A 164 -4.69 3.25 -1.47
N ILE A 165 -5.80 3.98 -1.57
CA ILE A 165 -6.36 4.72 -0.44
C ILE A 165 -7.02 3.75 0.53
N ILE A 166 -6.66 3.83 1.81
CA ILE A 166 -7.22 3.03 2.90
C ILE A 166 -8.17 3.89 3.75
N ASP A 167 -7.79 5.15 4.02
CA ASP A 167 -8.58 6.12 4.79
C ASP A 167 -8.86 7.36 3.93
N VAL A 168 -10.07 7.44 3.38
CA VAL A 168 -10.49 8.54 2.50
C VAL A 168 -10.48 9.88 3.24
N ILE A 169 -10.87 9.93 4.51
CA ILE A 169 -10.97 11.20 5.24
C ILE A 169 -9.59 11.84 5.35
N LYS A 170 -8.60 11.08 5.82
CA LYS A 170 -7.22 11.58 5.97
C LYS A 170 -6.59 11.98 4.65
N VAL A 171 -6.82 11.20 3.61
CA VAL A 171 -6.28 11.50 2.28
C VAL A 171 -6.92 12.75 1.68
N MET A 172 -8.23 12.95 1.89
CA MET A 172 -8.95 14.13 1.39
C MET A 172 -8.58 15.39 2.16
N GLU A 173 -8.28 15.30 3.46
CA GLU A 173 -7.71 16.42 4.23
C GLU A 173 -6.37 16.89 3.65
N LEU A 174 -5.48 15.95 3.32
CA LEU A 174 -4.20 16.24 2.68
C LEU A 174 -4.37 16.84 1.29
N TYR A 175 -5.27 16.26 0.48
CA TYR A 175 -5.57 16.75 -0.86
C TYR A 175 -6.15 18.16 -0.84
N ALA A 176 -7.08 18.44 0.07
CA ALA A 176 -7.68 19.76 0.23
C ALA A 176 -6.62 20.81 0.59
N LYS A 177 -5.80 20.55 1.62
CA LYS A 177 -4.74 21.47 2.08
C LYS A 177 -3.73 21.81 0.98
N ALA A 178 -3.39 20.85 0.12
CA ALA A 178 -2.47 21.07 -0.99
C ALA A 178 -3.11 21.84 -2.17
N ASN A 179 -4.44 21.95 -2.22
CA ASN A 179 -5.19 22.47 -3.36
C ASN A 179 -6.32 23.43 -2.92
N ASN A 180 -5.96 24.57 -2.33
CA ASN A 180 -6.90 25.53 -1.72
C ASN A 180 -7.99 26.07 -2.65
N GLU A 181 -7.74 26.09 -3.96
CA GLU A 181 -8.67 26.60 -4.98
C GLU A 181 -9.79 25.62 -5.32
N ILE A 182 -9.65 24.34 -4.96
CA ILE A 182 -10.65 23.31 -5.29
C ILE A 182 -11.91 23.51 -4.46
N LYS A 183 -13.05 23.55 -5.16
CA LYS A 183 -14.40 23.58 -4.60
C LYS A 183 -15.22 22.49 -5.26
N LYS A 184 -15.36 21.34 -4.59
CA LYS A 184 -16.03 20.17 -5.17
C LYS A 184 -16.54 19.23 -4.09
N THR A 185 -17.70 18.65 -4.35
CA THR A 185 -18.26 17.57 -3.54
C THR A 185 -18.13 16.26 -4.30
N TYR A 186 -17.60 15.23 -3.64
CA TYR A 186 -17.48 13.89 -4.18
C TYR A 186 -18.34 12.91 -3.39
N LYS A 187 -18.94 11.94 -4.09
CA LYS A 187 -19.37 10.66 -3.50
C LYS A 187 -18.32 9.62 -3.85
N VAL A 188 -17.57 9.17 -2.85
CA VAL A 188 -16.52 8.17 -3.05
C VAL A 188 -17.14 6.78 -3.09
N ILE A 189 -16.73 5.97 -4.07
CA ILE A 189 -17.22 4.60 -4.26
C ILE A 189 -16.07 3.61 -4.08
N ASP A 190 -16.25 2.69 -3.14
CA ASP A 190 -15.25 1.69 -2.75
C ASP A 190 -15.90 0.34 -2.46
N ASN A 191 -15.63 -0.64 -3.34
CA ASN A 191 -16.20 -1.99 -3.23
C ASN A 191 -15.51 -2.87 -2.18
N GLN A 192 -14.36 -2.45 -1.64
CA GLN A 192 -13.56 -3.25 -0.71
C GLN A 192 -13.66 -2.75 0.73
N ILE A 193 -13.67 -1.43 0.94
CA ILE A 193 -13.73 -0.80 2.26
C ILE A 193 -15.02 0.03 2.34
N LYS A 194 -16.01 -0.47 3.08
CA LYS A 194 -17.35 0.15 3.12
C LYS A 194 -17.31 1.56 3.69
N GLU A 195 -16.47 1.80 4.68
CA GLU A 195 -16.33 3.08 5.38
C GLU A 195 -15.76 4.19 4.50
N ASN A 196 -15.16 3.85 3.35
CA ASN A 196 -14.73 4.83 2.36
C ASN A 196 -15.88 5.36 1.49
N ASN A 197 -17.07 4.74 1.54
CA ASN A 197 -18.23 5.15 0.76
C ASN A 197 -18.95 6.32 1.44
N ILE A 198 -18.39 7.52 1.30
CA ILE A 198 -18.86 8.75 1.93
C ILE A 198 -19.06 9.87 0.91
N TYR A 199 -19.89 10.84 1.28
CA TYR A 199 -19.92 12.13 0.62
C TYR A 199 -18.95 13.07 1.33
N ILE A 200 -18.04 13.69 0.57
CA ILE A 200 -17.02 14.59 1.11
C ILE A 200 -16.94 15.86 0.26
N ASN A 201 -17.05 17.00 0.93
CA ASN A 201 -16.91 18.32 0.33
C ASN A 201 -15.52 18.86 0.57
N ILE A 202 -14.89 19.39 -0.47
CA ILE A 202 -13.61 20.10 -0.41
C ILE A 202 -13.87 21.56 -0.76
N THR A 203 -13.42 22.47 0.10
CA THR A 203 -13.49 23.91 -0.14
C THR A 203 -12.45 24.66 0.68
N ASN A 204 -11.79 25.66 0.07
CA ASN A 204 -10.86 26.56 0.73
C ASN A 204 -9.80 25.84 1.57
N GLY A 205 -9.19 24.78 1.03
CA GLY A 205 -8.14 24.02 1.73
C GLY A 205 -8.62 23.03 2.79
N ASN A 206 -9.94 22.89 2.99
CA ASN A 206 -10.54 22.01 3.99
C ASN A 206 -11.38 20.92 3.33
N SER A 207 -11.53 19.79 4.02
CA SER A 207 -12.44 18.71 3.64
C SER A 207 -13.38 18.37 4.78
N GLU A 208 -14.66 18.14 4.48
CA GLU A 208 -15.69 17.79 5.45
C GLU A 208 -16.58 16.66 4.93
N VAL A 209 -16.87 15.68 5.78
CA VAL A 209 -17.87 14.65 5.49
C VAL A 209 -19.26 15.25 5.64
N ILE A 210 -20.06 15.15 4.58
CA ILE A 210 -21.41 15.75 4.55
C ILE A 210 -22.48 14.69 4.31
N ASN A 211 -23.72 14.99 4.69
CA ASN A 211 -24.83 14.07 4.56
C ASN A 211 -25.76 14.49 3.42
N ASN A 212 -26.02 13.56 2.50
CA ASN A 212 -27.02 13.68 1.42
C ASN A 212 -26.99 15.01 0.64
N PRO A 213 -25.83 15.41 0.08
CA PRO A 213 -25.76 16.60 -0.77
C PRO A 213 -26.64 16.43 -2.03
N LYS A 214 -27.14 17.56 -2.54
CA LYS A 214 -27.92 17.59 -3.79
C LYS A 214 -27.04 17.57 -5.05
N ASP A 215 -25.83 18.11 -4.96
CA ASP A 215 -24.87 18.20 -6.06
C ASP A 215 -23.55 17.56 -5.65
N TYR A 216 -23.12 16.56 -6.41
CA TYR A 216 -21.90 15.80 -6.16
C TYR A 216 -21.44 15.07 -7.43
N GLU A 217 -20.14 14.81 -7.51
CA GLU A 217 -19.55 13.92 -8.51
C GLU A 217 -19.25 12.54 -7.90
N GLU A 218 -19.65 11.46 -8.54
CA GLU A 218 -19.21 10.13 -8.14
C GLU A 218 -17.77 9.88 -8.58
N ILE A 219 -16.92 9.38 -7.68
CA ILE A 219 -15.55 9.02 -7.99
C ILE A 219 -15.22 7.65 -7.39
N SER A 220 -14.72 6.74 -8.21
CA SER A 220 -14.21 5.46 -7.70
C SER A 220 -12.96 5.71 -6.87
N ILE A 221 -12.73 4.87 -5.87
CA ILE A 221 -11.54 4.96 -5.03
C ILE A 221 -10.22 4.85 -5.83
N SER A 222 -10.23 4.12 -6.95
CA SER A 222 -9.09 4.05 -7.87
C SER A 222 -8.90 5.35 -8.65
N SER A 223 -9.99 5.93 -9.16
CA SER A 223 -9.96 7.24 -9.82
C SER A 223 -9.51 8.34 -8.86
N LEU A 224 -9.92 8.28 -7.60
CA LEU A 224 -9.48 9.19 -6.55
C LEU A 224 -7.98 9.03 -6.26
N ALA A 225 -7.50 7.79 -6.16
CA ALA A 225 -6.07 7.53 -6.00
C ALA A 225 -5.26 8.11 -7.15
N ASN A 226 -5.69 7.93 -8.41
CA ASN A 226 -5.05 8.54 -9.56
C ASN A 226 -5.11 10.08 -9.51
N LEU A 227 -6.26 10.68 -9.19
CA LEU A 227 -6.40 12.13 -9.09
C LEU A 227 -5.37 12.73 -8.12
N ILE A 228 -5.18 12.09 -6.97
CA ILE A 228 -4.34 12.62 -5.89
C ILE A 228 -2.87 12.28 -6.12
N PHE A 229 -2.58 11.02 -6.43
CA PHE A 229 -1.23 10.45 -6.37
C PHE A 229 -0.55 10.21 -7.72
N SER A 230 -1.17 10.54 -8.86
CA SER A 230 -0.47 10.47 -10.14
C SER A 230 0.84 11.25 -10.11
N ASN A 231 1.84 10.74 -10.84
CA ASN A 231 3.24 11.19 -10.86
C ASN A 231 3.97 10.99 -9.52
N SER A 232 3.57 9.99 -8.74
CA SER A 232 4.33 9.59 -7.56
C SER A 232 5.67 9.03 -7.98
N TYR A 233 6.70 9.29 -7.19
CA TYR A 233 8.02 8.69 -7.37
C TYR A 233 8.31 7.64 -6.32
N MET A 234 8.94 6.55 -6.74
CA MET A 234 9.33 5.45 -5.89
C MET A 234 10.64 4.86 -6.38
N ASP A 235 11.68 5.08 -5.58
CA ASP A 235 12.94 4.36 -5.70
C ASP A 235 12.72 2.87 -5.38
N LEU A 236 13.67 2.03 -5.78
CA LEU A 236 13.62 0.58 -5.59
C LEU A 236 13.12 0.23 -4.18
N MET A 237 11.98 -0.43 -4.11
CA MET A 237 11.60 -1.30 -3.01
C MET A 237 11.91 -2.72 -3.48
N PHE A 238 12.37 -3.61 -2.59
CA PHE A 238 12.74 -4.98 -2.95
C PHE A 238 11.71 -5.65 -3.87
N ASP A 239 11.98 -5.62 -5.17
CA ASP A 239 11.45 -6.56 -6.15
C ASP A 239 12.65 -7.41 -6.60
N LYS A 240 12.44 -8.72 -6.67
CA LYS A 240 13.33 -9.61 -7.39
C LYS A 240 12.64 -9.96 -8.70
#